data_AF-A0A353NMS7-F1
#
_entry.id   AF-A0A353NMS7-F1
#
_cell.length_a   1.000
_cell.length_b   1.000
_cell.length_c   1.000
_cell.angle_alpha   90.00
_cell.angle_beta   90.00
_cell.angle_gamma   90.00
#
_symmetry.space_group_name_H-M   'P 1'
#
loop_
_entity.id
_entity.type
_entity.pdbx_description
1 polymer ?
#
loop_
_entity_poly.entity_id
_entity_poly.type
_entity_poly.pdbx_seq_one_letter_code
_entity_poly.pdbx_strand_id
1 'polypeptide(L)'
;QGIFLGGAYNILKQPEYSDIAAVRNLMSFIEEESILRSILQKTNPTEVTVKIGKEINYDPAAKYSVVSAVYSIGGNVVGSIGLLGPMRMDYARAIAIIEYITGTLSETLSKDVLY
;
A
#
# COMPACT_ATOMS: atom_id res chain seq x y z
N GLN A 1 2.49 8.80 13.92
CA GLN A 1 2.68 7.37 13.62
C GLN A 1 3.61 7.23 12.42
N GLY A 2 4.57 6.32 12.45
CA GLY A 2 5.54 6.13 11.35
C GLY A 2 4.95 5.35 10.17
N ILE A 3 5.55 5.50 8.99
CA ILE A 3 5.31 4.62 7.83
C ILE A 3 6.41 3.57 7.82
N PHE A 4 6.03 2.30 7.64
CA PHE A 4 6.96 1.19 7.47
C PHE A 4 6.92 0.72 6.02
N LEU A 5 8.09 0.60 5.40
CA LEU A 5 8.25 0.18 4.02
C LEU A 5 9.01 -1.14 3.97
N GLY A 6 8.49 -2.10 3.21
CA GLY A 6 9.09 -3.40 2.99
C GLY A 6 8.95 -3.82 1.53
N GLY A 7 9.85 -4.69 1.08
CA GLY A 7 9.76 -5.26 -0.28
C GLY A 7 10.21 -4.33 -1.42
N ALA A 8 10.73 -3.13 -1.14
CA ALA A 8 11.28 -2.22 -2.16
C ALA A 8 12.35 -2.87 -3.04
N TYR A 9 13.16 -3.78 -2.49
CA TYR A 9 14.11 -4.55 -3.29
C TYR A 9 13.44 -5.57 -4.24
N ASN A 10 12.28 -6.14 -3.85
CA ASN A 10 11.60 -7.15 -4.66
C ASN A 10 10.92 -6.53 -5.89
N ILE A 11 10.42 -5.30 -5.78
CA ILE A 11 9.79 -4.62 -6.91
C ILE A 11 10.81 -4.27 -8.01
N LEU A 12 12.08 -4.02 -7.65
CA LEU A 12 13.18 -3.80 -8.61
C LEU A 12 13.48 -5.01 -9.50
N LYS A 13 12.98 -6.20 -9.16
CA LYS A 13 13.13 -7.41 -9.99
C LYS A 13 12.13 -7.46 -11.15
N GLN A 14 11.14 -6.57 -11.18
CA GLN A 14 10.14 -6.54 -12.24
C GLN A 14 10.70 -5.87 -13.52
N PRO A 15 10.28 -6.30 -14.73
CA PRO A 15 10.76 -5.74 -15.99
C PRO A 15 10.59 -4.22 -16.11
N GLU A 16 9.59 -3.65 -15.44
CA GLU A 16 9.28 -2.21 -15.42
C GLU A 16 10.41 -1.35 -14.81
N TYR A 17 11.36 -1.96 -14.10
CA TYR A 17 12.48 -1.29 -13.42
C TYR A 17 13.84 -1.58 -14.07
N SER A 18 13.86 -1.99 -15.34
CA SER A 18 15.09 -2.24 -16.10
C SER A 18 15.90 -0.97 -16.41
N ASP A 19 15.36 0.21 -16.13
CA ASP A 19 15.95 1.52 -16.39
C ASP A 19 16.17 2.30 -15.09
N ILE A 20 17.30 3.00 -15.00
CA ILE A 20 17.70 3.82 -13.85
C ILE A 20 16.69 4.93 -13.52
N ALA A 21 15.99 5.50 -14.51
CA ALA A 21 14.97 6.50 -14.28
C ALA A 21 13.74 5.91 -13.58
N ALA A 22 13.32 4.69 -13.92
CA ALA A 22 12.28 3.97 -13.19
C ALA A 22 12.68 3.71 -11.73
N VAL A 23 13.93 3.29 -11.48
CA VAL A 23 14.45 3.12 -10.12
C VAL A 23 14.45 4.44 -9.35
N ARG A 24 14.93 5.54 -9.97
CA ARG A 24 14.91 6.87 -9.34
C ARG A 24 13.49 7.32 -8.99
N ASN A 25 12.54 7.14 -9.89
CA ASN A 25 11.14 7.49 -9.64
C ASN A 25 10.54 6.67 -8.48
N LEU A 26 10.88 5.37 -8.39
CA LEU A 26 10.45 4.55 -7.26
C LEU A 26 11.03 5.07 -5.95
N MET A 27 12.33 5.34 -5.91
CA MET A 27 13.01 5.87 -4.72
C MET A 27 12.40 7.21 -4.30
N SER A 28 12.21 8.15 -5.22
CA SER A 28 11.53 9.42 -4.94
C SER A 28 10.11 9.22 -4.40
N PHE A 29 9.37 8.25 -4.94
CA PHE A 29 8.02 7.96 -4.48
C PHE A 29 7.97 7.37 -3.07
N ILE A 30 8.84 6.41 -2.74
CA ILE A 30 8.85 5.80 -1.41
C ILE A 30 9.48 6.70 -0.33
N GLU A 31 10.29 7.69 -0.71
CA GLU A 31 10.84 8.70 0.20
C GLU A 31 9.86 9.86 0.47
N GLU A 32 8.89 10.08 -0.41
CA GLU A 32 7.89 11.16 -0.27
C GLU A 32 6.78 10.76 0.72
N GLU A 33 7.10 10.90 2.01
CA GLU A 33 6.22 10.51 3.12
C GLU A 33 4.84 11.17 3.07
N SER A 34 4.75 12.43 2.63
CA SER A 34 3.48 13.16 2.55
C SER A 34 2.50 12.49 1.58
N ILE A 35 3.02 12.04 0.44
CA ILE A 35 2.24 11.34 -0.58
C ILE A 35 1.84 9.96 -0.07
N LEU A 36 2.76 9.19 0.52
CA LEU A 36 2.43 7.89 1.12
C LEU A 36 1.33 8.01 2.18
N ARG A 37 1.39 9.03 3.05
CA ARG A 37 0.35 9.31 4.04
C ARG A 37 -0.99 9.61 3.37
N SER A 38 -1.01 10.41 2.32
CA SER A 38 -2.26 10.76 1.63
C SER A 38 -2.91 9.56 0.93
N ILE A 39 -2.11 8.62 0.41
CA ILE A 39 -2.59 7.38 -0.19
C ILE A 39 -3.20 6.45 0.87
N LEU A 40 -2.56 6.40 2.04
CA LEU A 40 -2.90 5.51 3.14
C LEU A 40 -3.95 6.10 4.09
N GLN A 41 -4.27 7.40 3.97
CA GLN A 41 -5.35 8.06 4.69
C GLN A 41 -6.68 7.54 4.17
N LYS A 42 -7.20 6.53 4.86
CA LYS A 42 -8.53 5.99 4.68
C LYS A 42 -9.40 6.25 5.89
N THR A 43 -10.66 6.53 5.61
CA THR A 43 -11.72 6.68 6.62
C THR A 43 -12.70 5.51 6.66
N ASN A 44 -12.78 4.69 5.60
CA ASN A 44 -13.77 3.62 5.52
C ASN A 44 -13.17 2.23 5.85
N PRO A 45 -13.64 1.53 6.91
CA PRO A 45 -13.14 0.21 7.30
C PRO A 45 -13.44 -0.94 6.33
N THR A 46 -14.47 -0.80 5.50
CA THR A 46 -15.10 -1.93 4.81
C THR A 46 -14.68 -2.09 3.36
N GLU A 47 -13.80 -1.25 2.84
CA GLU A 47 -13.50 -1.21 1.41
C GLU A 47 -12.01 -1.22 1.13
N VAL A 48 -11.59 -1.94 0.09
CA VAL A 48 -10.25 -1.86 -0.51
C VAL A 48 -10.21 -0.70 -1.49
N THR A 49 -9.12 0.07 -1.53
CA THR A 49 -8.99 1.20 -2.45
C THR A 49 -7.80 0.94 -3.33
N VAL A 50 -8.01 1.23 -4.60
CA VAL A 50 -6.97 1.17 -5.61
C VAL A 50 -6.78 2.58 -6.11
N LYS A 51 -5.54 3.07 -6.05
CA LYS A 51 -5.11 4.32 -6.68
C LYS A 51 -4.14 3.99 -7.80
N ILE A 52 -4.41 4.49 -9.00
CA ILE A 52 -3.68 4.14 -10.22
C ILE A 52 -3.05 5.39 -10.84
N GLY A 53 -1.73 5.38 -10.96
CA GLY A 53 -0.94 6.39 -11.67
C GLY A 53 -1.30 7.81 -11.26
N LYS A 54 -1.99 8.53 -12.15
CA LYS A 54 -2.35 9.94 -11.94
C LYS A 54 -3.29 10.19 -10.76
N GLU A 55 -4.02 9.19 -10.29
CA GLU A 55 -4.87 9.29 -9.08
C GLU A 55 -4.07 9.48 -7.78
N ILE A 56 -2.77 9.19 -7.82
CA ILE A 56 -1.84 9.41 -6.71
C ILE A 56 -1.43 10.90 -6.62
N ASN A 57 -1.70 11.70 -7.67
CA ASN A 57 -1.41 13.14 -7.74
C ASN A 57 0.06 13.48 -7.43
N TYR A 58 0.99 12.65 -7.93
CA TYR A 58 2.42 12.83 -7.79
C TYR A 58 3.13 12.27 -9.03
N ASP A 59 3.91 13.09 -9.73
CA ASP A 59 4.48 12.73 -11.04
C ASP A 59 5.39 11.50 -11.01
N PRO A 60 6.32 11.35 -10.04
CA PRO A 60 7.11 10.12 -9.94
C PRO A 60 6.24 8.87 -9.70
N ALA A 61 5.00 9.02 -9.22
CA ALA A 61 4.06 7.93 -9.03
C ALA A 61 3.21 7.58 -10.26
N ALA A 62 3.36 8.30 -11.38
CA ALA A 62 2.50 8.12 -12.57
C ALA A 62 2.54 6.70 -13.18
N LYS A 63 3.59 5.92 -12.90
CA LYS A 63 3.74 4.52 -13.38
C LYS A 63 3.40 3.46 -12.32
N TYR A 64 2.96 3.88 -11.14
CA TYR A 64 2.68 2.98 -10.02
C TYR A 64 1.19 2.88 -9.74
N SER A 65 0.85 1.87 -8.96
CA SER A 65 -0.48 1.70 -8.40
C SER A 65 -0.35 1.24 -6.96
N VAL A 66 -1.30 1.66 -6.13
CA VAL A 66 -1.35 1.28 -4.72
C VAL A 66 -2.71 0.69 -4.41
N VAL A 67 -2.71 -0.52 -3.87
CA VAL A 67 -3.89 -1.19 -3.30
C VAL A 67 -3.80 -1.08 -1.79
N SER A 68 -4.76 -0.46 -1.13
CA SER A 68 -4.73 -0.25 0.32
C SER A 68 -6.03 -0.63 1.02
N ALA A 69 -5.91 -1.06 2.27
CA ALA A 69 -7.01 -1.30 3.18
C ALA A 69 -6.61 -0.93 4.61
N VAL A 70 -7.60 -0.80 5.49
CA VAL A 70 -7.37 -0.53 6.91
C VAL A 70 -7.54 -1.80 7.73
N TYR A 71 -6.89 -1.84 8.88
CA TYR A 71 -7.13 -2.87 9.89
C TYR A 71 -7.71 -2.22 11.16
N SER A 72 -8.49 -2.99 11.89
CA SER A 72 -9.22 -2.52 13.06
C SER A 72 -9.01 -3.44 14.27
N ILE A 73 -9.06 -2.85 15.46
CA ILE A 73 -9.01 -3.56 16.73
C ILE A 73 -10.29 -3.23 17.49
N GLY A 74 -11.10 -4.24 17.81
CA GLY A 74 -12.39 -4.01 18.47
C GLY A 74 -13.33 -3.06 17.71
N GLY A 75 -13.27 -3.07 16.37
CA GLY A 75 -14.08 -2.19 15.50
C GLY A 75 -13.51 -0.78 15.29
N ASN A 76 -12.42 -0.40 15.97
CA ASN A 76 -11.77 0.89 15.77
C ASN A 76 -10.63 0.77 14.74
N VAL A 77 -10.60 1.64 13.73
CA VAL A 77 -9.48 1.68 12.76
C VAL A 77 -8.21 2.09 13.47
N VAL A 78 -7.18 1.24 13.41
CA VAL A 78 -5.89 1.48 14.08
C VAL A 78 -4.79 1.88 13.09
N GLY A 79 -4.89 1.42 11.84
CA GLY A 79 -3.96 1.81 10.78
C GLY A 79 -4.34 1.26 9.41
N SER A 80 -3.45 1.46 8.45
CA SER A 80 -3.62 0.99 7.08
C SER A 80 -2.39 0.27 6.55
N ILE A 81 -2.63 -0.61 5.58
CA ILE A 81 -1.62 -1.36 4.85
C ILE A 81 -1.85 -1.10 3.37
N GLY A 82 -0.75 -0.93 2.63
CA GLY A 82 -0.76 -0.73 1.19
C GLY A 82 0.21 -1.67 0.47
N LEU A 83 -0.19 -2.15 -0.69
CA LEU A 83 0.65 -2.86 -1.65
C LEU A 83 0.96 -1.93 -2.81
N LEU A 84 2.23 -1.61 -2.99
CA LEU A 84 2.75 -0.82 -4.09
C LEU A 84 3.20 -1.75 -5.23
N GLY A 85 2.75 -1.46 -6.44
CA GLY A 85 3.13 -2.21 -7.64
C GLY A 85 3.18 -1.35 -8.90
N PRO A 86 3.61 -1.93 -10.04
CA PRO A 86 3.49 -1.28 -11.34
C PRO A 86 2.03 -1.10 -11.73
N MET A 87 1.76 -0.17 -12.66
CA MET A 87 0.41 0.09 -13.17
C MET A 87 -0.23 -1.13 -13.86
N ARG A 88 0.55 -2.11 -14.33
CA ARG A 88 0.06 -3.35 -14.94
C ARG A 88 0.27 -4.55 -14.01
N MET A 89 -0.26 -4.48 -12.79
CA MET A 89 -0.24 -5.60 -11.85
C MET A 89 -1.47 -6.51 -11.96
N ASP A 90 -1.38 -7.71 -11.38
CA ASP A 90 -2.55 -8.58 -11.14
C ASP A 90 -3.37 -8.02 -9.97
N TYR A 91 -4.33 -7.14 -10.29
CA TYR A 91 -5.15 -6.45 -9.28
C TYR A 91 -6.01 -7.41 -8.46
N ALA A 92 -6.54 -8.48 -9.08
CA ALA A 92 -7.34 -9.47 -8.36
C ALA A 92 -6.52 -10.15 -7.25
N ARG A 93 -5.28 -10.53 -7.57
CA ARG A 93 -4.34 -11.07 -6.58
C ARG A 93 -3.94 -10.04 -5.53
N ALA A 94 -3.62 -8.82 -5.95
CA ALA A 94 -3.23 -7.74 -5.05
C ALA A 94 -4.31 -7.42 -4.00
N ILE A 95 -5.57 -7.32 -4.45
CA ILE A 95 -6.73 -7.09 -3.59
C ILE A 95 -6.88 -8.25 -2.60
N ALA A 96 -6.90 -9.49 -3.09
CA ALA A 96 -7.05 -10.67 -2.24
C ALA A 96 -5.95 -10.78 -1.15
N ILE A 97 -4.70 -10.46 -1.50
CA ILE A 97 -3.58 -10.42 -0.54
C ILE A 97 -3.81 -9.35 0.53
N ILE A 98 -4.18 -8.14 0.12
CA ILE A 98 -4.41 -7.03 1.05
C ILE A 98 -5.56 -7.34 2.01
N GLU A 99 -6.68 -7.84 1.50
CA GLU A 99 -7.84 -8.23 2.31
C GLU A 99 -7.48 -9.31 3.34
N TYR A 100 -6.76 -10.34 2.90
CA TYR A 100 -6.31 -11.42 3.78
C TYR A 100 -5.40 -10.88 4.90
N ILE A 101 -4.42 -10.04 4.57
CA ILE A 101 -3.49 -9.48 5.55
C ILE A 101 -4.22 -8.58 6.55
N THR A 102 -5.06 -7.65 6.09
CA THR A 102 -5.77 -6.74 7.00
C THR A 102 -6.80 -7.45 7.86
N GLY A 103 -7.49 -8.47 7.32
CA GLY A 103 -8.40 -9.32 8.08
C GLY A 103 -7.67 -10.11 9.17
N THR A 104 -6.58 -10.79 8.80
CA THR A 104 -5.75 -11.56 9.74
C THR A 104 -5.17 -10.66 10.84
N LEU A 105 -4.69 -9.47 10.48
CA LEU A 105 -4.14 -8.53 11.45
C LEU A 105 -5.22 -8.01 12.41
N SER A 106 -6.40 -7.68 11.88
CA SER A 106 -7.54 -7.24 12.69
C SER A 106 -7.97 -8.32 13.68
N GLU A 107 -8.05 -9.57 13.23
CA GLU A 107 -8.41 -10.71 14.08
C GLU A 107 -7.34 -10.98 15.16
N THR A 108 -6.08 -11.04 14.76
CA THR A 108 -4.96 -11.38 15.68
C THR A 108 -4.79 -10.31 16.76
N LEU A 109 -4.72 -9.04 16.36
CA LEU A 109 -4.54 -7.95 17.33
C LEU A 109 -5.78 -7.71 18.20
N SER A 110 -6.98 -8.02 17.70
CA SER A 110 -8.19 -7.97 18.54
C SER A 110 -8.19 -9.04 19.63
N LYS A 111 -7.61 -10.23 19.35
CA LYS A 111 -7.43 -11.27 20.37
C LYS A 111 -6.45 -10.83 21.45
N ASP A 112 -5.33 -10.22 21.07
CA ASP A 112 -4.31 -9.76 22.02
C ASP A 112 -4.79 -8.65 22.98
N VAL A 113 -5.78 -7.84 22.57
CA VAL A 113 -6.37 -6.77 23.40
C VAL A 113 -7.49 -7.29 24.33
N LEU A 114 -8.00 -8.50 24.08
CA LEU A 114 -9.06 -9.14 24.87
C LEU A 114 -8.53 -10.04 26.00
N TYR A 115 -7.21 -10.09 26.21
CA TYR A 115 -6.52 -10.74 27.34
C TYR A 115 -5.72 -9.71 28.16
#